data_AF-A0A0F3ITI5-F1
#
_entry.id   AF-A0A0F3ITI5-F1
#
_cell.length_a   1.000
_cell.length_b   1.000
_cell.length_c   1.000
_cell.angle_alpha   90.00
_cell.angle_beta   90.00
_cell.angle_gamma   90.00
#
_symmetry.space_group_name_H-M   'P 1'
#
loop_
_entity.id
_entity.type
_entity.pdbx_description
1 polymer ?
#
loop_
_entity_poly.entity_id
_entity_poly.type
_entity_poly.pdbx_seq_one_letter_code
_entity_poly.pdbx_strand_id
1 'polypeptide(L)'
;FTFPPARDLRKLGVRSVFLGHFIPWDVRKQVDIIKRELDWKGDQVEGVPPEYDYEKIECFVQGVRDYLKWLKRGFGRTTHVTSIDIRNHRMDRATAEKLVAEYDGKRPAALDIFLDILGIDEQHFMDLVEPHVVAPRVMPSCESCQSNCNKDVPWDYAEWKKMVEMGKRPEEAQ
;
A
#
# COMPACT_ATOMS: atom_id res chain seq x y z
N PHE A 1 10.64 -12.43 -26.71
CA PHE A 1 11.39 -13.37 -25.85
C PHE A 1 10.37 -14.33 -25.25
N THR A 2 10.51 -15.64 -25.49
CA THR A 2 9.54 -16.65 -25.04
C THR A 2 10.26 -17.68 -24.20
N PHE A 3 9.71 -18.00 -23.03
CA PHE A 3 10.29 -19.01 -22.16
C PHE A 3 10.25 -20.39 -22.84
N PRO A 4 11.31 -21.22 -22.74
CA PRO A 4 11.32 -22.52 -23.41
C PRO A 4 10.18 -23.44 -22.95
N PRO A 5 9.64 -24.29 -23.83
CA PRO A 5 8.63 -25.28 -23.45
C PRO A 5 9.11 -26.20 -22.33
N ALA A 6 8.25 -26.49 -21.36
CA ALA A 6 8.59 -27.35 -20.22
C ALA A 6 9.08 -28.76 -20.62
N ARG A 7 8.68 -29.26 -21.80
CA ARG A 7 9.16 -30.54 -22.35
C ARG A 7 10.67 -30.51 -22.60
N ASP A 8 11.18 -29.44 -23.19
CA ASP A 8 12.57 -29.35 -23.60
C ASP A 8 13.47 -29.12 -22.39
N LEU A 9 13.01 -28.32 -21.42
CA LEU A 9 13.66 -28.16 -20.12
C LEU A 9 13.81 -29.49 -19.37
N ARG A 10 12.76 -30.35 -19.38
CA ARG A 10 12.82 -31.68 -18.77
C ARG A 10 13.80 -32.61 -19.49
N LYS A 11 13.80 -32.62 -20.83
CA LYS A 11 14.76 -33.43 -21.62
C LYS A 11 16.21 -33.07 -21.32
N LEU A 12 16.49 -31.78 -21.15
CA LEU A 12 17.81 -31.25 -20.82
C LEU A 12 18.18 -31.41 -19.34
N GLY A 13 17.28 -31.96 -18.50
CA GLY A 13 17.51 -32.11 -17.07
C GLY A 13 17.63 -30.79 -16.31
N VAL A 14 17.11 -29.69 -16.87
CA VAL A 14 17.20 -28.36 -16.27
C VAL A 14 16.41 -28.33 -14.97
N ARG A 15 17.04 -27.84 -13.90
CA ARG A 15 16.39 -27.60 -12.61
C ARG A 15 16.40 -26.11 -12.30
N SER A 16 15.24 -25.56 -11.96
CA SER A 16 15.16 -24.23 -11.41
C SER A 16 15.59 -24.28 -9.95
N VAL A 17 16.61 -23.50 -9.60
CA VAL A 17 17.05 -23.35 -8.21
C VAL A 17 16.91 -21.88 -7.87
N PHE A 18 16.08 -21.58 -6.88
CA PHE A 18 15.79 -20.20 -6.51
C PHE A 18 16.80 -19.71 -5.48
N LEU A 19 17.32 -18.50 -5.68
CA LEU A 19 18.27 -17.90 -4.74
C LEU A 19 17.72 -17.82 -3.32
N GLY A 20 16.41 -17.58 -3.18
CA GLY A 20 15.72 -17.54 -1.89
C GLY A 20 15.75 -18.86 -1.10
N HIS A 21 16.11 -19.99 -1.73
CA HIS A 21 16.34 -21.24 -1.00
C HIS A 21 17.67 -21.26 -0.23
N PHE A 22 18.63 -20.42 -0.65
CA PHE A 22 19.97 -20.37 -0.07
C PHE A 22 20.19 -19.10 0.76
N ILE A 23 19.55 -18.00 0.37
CA ILE A 23 19.71 -16.70 1.01
C ILE A 23 18.36 -16.26 1.57
N PRO A 24 18.18 -16.27 2.90
CA PRO A 24 16.97 -15.72 3.51
C PRO A 24 16.93 -14.21 3.24
N TRP A 25 15.86 -13.76 2.61
CA TRP A 25 15.65 -12.35 2.30
C TRP A 25 15.08 -11.62 3.51
N ASP A 26 15.76 -10.53 3.91
CA ASP A 26 15.34 -9.68 5.02
C ASP A 26 15.32 -8.22 4.59
N VAL A 27 14.12 -7.69 4.39
CA VAL A 27 13.89 -6.34 3.85
C VAL A 27 14.56 -5.28 4.72
N ARG A 28 14.44 -5.33 6.06
CA ARG A 28 15.02 -4.31 6.96
C ARG A 28 16.55 -4.26 6.81
N LYS A 29 17.19 -5.43 6.78
CA LYS A 29 18.62 -5.51 6.54
C LYS A 29 19.03 -4.94 5.19
N GLN A 30 18.25 -5.21 4.13
CA GLN A 30 18.56 -4.63 2.81
C GLN A 30 18.37 -3.11 2.80
N VAL A 31 17.32 -2.61 3.44
CA VAL A 31 17.06 -1.18 3.60
C VAL A 31 18.21 -0.51 4.36
N ASP A 32 18.70 -1.11 5.44
CA ASP A 32 19.84 -0.59 6.20
C ASP A 32 21.12 -0.54 5.36
N ILE A 33 21.36 -1.56 4.53
CA ILE A 33 22.49 -1.60 3.61
C ILE A 33 22.37 -0.47 2.58
N ILE A 34 21.24 -0.32 1.88
CA ILE A 34 21.13 0.72 0.85
C ILE A 34 21.14 2.14 1.43
N LYS A 35 20.56 2.35 2.63
CA LYS A 35 20.65 3.65 3.34
C LYS A 35 22.10 4.00 3.65
N ARG A 36 22.90 3.02 4.10
CA ARG A 36 24.31 3.22 4.46
C ARG A 36 25.24 3.34 3.25
N GLU A 37 25.11 2.45 2.28
CA GLU A 37 26.06 2.33 1.17
C GLU A 37 25.75 3.28 0.00
N LEU A 38 24.48 3.65 -0.19
CA LEU A 38 24.01 4.43 -1.36
C LEU A 38 23.38 5.77 -0.96
N ASP A 39 23.39 6.12 0.32
CA ASP A 39 22.69 7.30 0.89
C ASP A 39 21.20 7.35 0.51
N TRP A 40 20.59 6.19 0.27
CA TRP A 40 19.19 6.09 -0.10
C TRP A 40 18.28 6.64 1.01
N LYS A 41 17.25 7.38 0.64
CA LYS A 41 16.26 7.96 1.57
C LYS A 41 14.91 7.30 1.36
N GLY A 42 14.28 6.96 2.49
CA GLY A 42 12.90 6.51 2.50
C GLY A 42 11.93 7.66 2.25
N ASP A 43 10.67 7.31 2.10
CA ASP A 43 9.58 8.27 1.94
C ASP A 43 8.37 7.86 2.79
N GLN A 44 7.50 8.83 3.02
CA GLN A 44 6.29 8.63 3.78
C GLN A 44 5.20 7.99 2.92
N VAL A 45 4.49 7.01 3.49
CA VAL A 45 3.30 6.41 2.88
C VAL A 45 2.11 6.57 3.81
N GLU A 46 1.00 7.02 3.27
CA GLU A 46 -0.23 7.23 4.03
C GLU A 46 -0.74 5.94 4.68
N GLY A 47 -1.11 6.02 5.96
CA GLY A 47 -1.59 4.86 6.71
C GLY A 47 -0.51 3.81 7.00
N VAL A 48 0.77 4.19 6.91
CA VAL A 48 1.93 3.35 7.24
C VAL A 48 2.78 4.06 8.31
N PRO A 49 3.22 3.36 9.37
CA PRO A 49 4.09 3.96 10.38
C PRO A 49 5.43 4.44 9.79
N PRO A 50 5.99 5.58 10.26
CA PRO A 50 7.24 6.14 9.73
C PRO A 50 8.46 5.21 9.78
N GLU A 51 8.48 4.23 10.68
CA GLU A 51 9.56 3.23 10.75
C GLU A 51 9.59 2.27 9.54
N TYR A 52 8.55 2.30 8.71
CA TYR A 52 8.44 1.55 7.45
C TYR A 52 8.53 2.47 6.23
N ASP A 53 9.41 3.49 6.26
CA ASP A 53 9.70 4.46 5.18
C ASP A 53 10.22 3.87 3.84
N TYR A 54 10.21 2.54 3.71
CA TYR A 54 10.61 1.79 2.53
C TYR A 54 9.47 0.97 1.93
N GLU A 55 8.31 0.92 2.60
CA GLU A 55 7.19 0.10 2.20
C GLU A 55 6.30 0.83 1.19
N LYS A 56 6.43 0.45 -0.08
CA LYS A 56 5.53 0.89 -1.16
C LYS A 56 5.53 2.38 -1.47
N ILE A 57 6.71 3.00 -1.43
CA ILE A 57 6.92 4.43 -1.70
C ILE A 57 6.83 4.82 -3.19
N GLU A 58 6.70 3.86 -4.11
CA GLU A 58 6.76 4.14 -5.56
C GLU A 58 5.49 4.77 -6.15
N CYS A 59 4.40 4.86 -5.38
CA CYS A 59 3.07 5.16 -5.90
C CYS A 59 2.28 6.07 -4.97
N PHE A 60 1.88 7.24 -5.47
CA PHE A 60 1.10 8.21 -4.70
C PHE A 60 -0.33 7.75 -4.35
N VAL A 61 -0.92 6.79 -5.09
CA VAL A 61 -2.21 6.17 -4.73
C VAL A 61 -2.07 4.92 -3.86
N GLN A 62 -0.90 4.69 -3.26
CA GLN A 62 -0.68 3.52 -2.41
C GLN A 62 -1.63 3.49 -1.20
N GLY A 63 -1.85 4.66 -0.56
CA GLY A 63 -2.80 4.79 0.55
C GLY A 63 -4.21 4.31 0.18
N VAL A 64 -4.69 4.62 -1.04
CA VAL A 64 -6.00 4.19 -1.54
C VAL A 64 -6.09 2.67 -1.66
N ARG A 65 -5.01 2.00 -2.11
CA ARG A 65 -4.98 0.53 -2.24
C ARG A 65 -5.06 -0.15 -0.88
N ASP A 66 -4.31 0.35 0.10
CA ASP A 66 -4.30 -0.21 1.44
C ASP A 66 -5.61 0.12 2.19
N TYR A 67 -6.21 1.29 1.93
CA TYR A 67 -7.52 1.67 2.42
C TYR A 67 -8.65 0.79 1.87
N LEU A 68 -8.66 0.53 0.56
CA LEU A 68 -9.58 -0.41 -0.10
C LEU A 68 -9.51 -1.81 0.51
N LYS A 69 -8.29 -2.27 0.79
CA LYS A 69 -8.07 -3.56 1.44
C LYS A 69 -8.63 -3.57 2.85
N TRP A 70 -8.45 -2.48 3.62
CA TRP A 70 -9.02 -2.34 4.95
C TRP A 70 -10.56 -2.32 4.91
N LEU A 71 -11.17 -1.52 4.03
CA LEU A 71 -12.62 -1.47 3.84
C LEU A 71 -13.21 -2.86 3.58
N LYS A 72 -12.61 -3.62 2.66
CA LYS A 72 -13.11 -4.93 2.24
C LYS A 72 -12.84 -6.04 3.24
N ARG A 73 -11.76 -5.99 4.02
CA ARG A 73 -11.24 -7.16 4.75
C ARG A 73 -10.82 -6.94 6.20
N GLY A 74 -10.80 -5.72 6.72
CA GLY A 74 -10.42 -5.50 8.12
C GLY A 74 -8.98 -5.10 8.39
N PHE A 75 -8.10 -5.10 7.38
CA PHE A 75 -6.67 -4.87 7.61
C PHE A 75 -5.99 -4.13 6.45
N GLY A 76 -5.07 -3.23 6.79
CA GLY A 76 -4.34 -2.40 5.84
C GLY A 76 -2.89 -2.85 5.65
N ARG A 77 -2.00 -1.88 5.51
CA ARG A 77 -0.55 -2.08 5.38
C ARG A 77 0.10 -2.29 6.73
N THR A 78 -0.32 -1.53 7.74
CA THR A 78 0.27 -1.58 9.07
C THR A 78 0.12 -2.96 9.68
N THR A 79 -1.08 -3.56 9.59
CA THR A 79 -1.29 -4.95 10.01
C THR A 79 -0.36 -5.92 9.30
N HIS A 80 -0.11 -5.71 8.00
CA HIS A 80 0.74 -6.61 7.21
C HIS A 80 2.21 -6.55 7.65
N VAL A 81 2.78 -5.36 7.76
CA VAL A 81 4.21 -5.18 8.08
C VAL A 81 4.51 -5.54 9.54
N THR A 82 3.62 -5.17 10.46
CA THR A 82 3.77 -5.55 11.88
C THR A 82 3.62 -7.06 12.09
N SER A 83 2.73 -7.74 11.33
CA SER A 83 2.63 -9.20 11.35
C SER A 83 3.90 -9.90 10.83
N ILE A 84 4.62 -9.29 9.89
CA ILE A 84 5.94 -9.79 9.45
C ILE A 84 6.94 -9.63 10.59
N ASP A 85 6.97 -8.46 11.25
CA ASP A 85 7.90 -8.20 12.34
C ASP A 85 7.65 -9.09 13.57
N ILE A 86 6.40 -9.39 13.92
CA ILE A 86 6.07 -10.37 14.95
C ILE A 86 6.63 -11.76 14.59
N ARG A 87 6.40 -12.23 13.35
CA ARG A 87 6.92 -13.53 12.88
C ARG A 87 8.44 -13.60 12.89
N ASN A 88 9.10 -12.46 12.69
CA ASN A 88 10.55 -12.33 12.74
C ASN A 88 11.09 -11.99 14.15
N HIS A 89 10.24 -12.02 15.18
CA HIS A 89 10.60 -11.72 16.57
C HIS A 89 11.18 -10.31 16.78
N ARG A 90 10.75 -9.32 15.99
CA ARG A 90 11.20 -7.91 16.05
C ARG A 90 10.23 -6.99 16.79
N MET A 91 9.00 -7.45 16.98
CA MET A 91 7.92 -6.66 17.57
C MET A 91 7.02 -7.59 18.38
N ASP A 92 6.58 -7.14 19.54
CA ASP A 92 5.56 -7.83 20.30
C ASP A 92 4.15 -7.48 19.80
N ARG A 93 3.17 -8.33 20.11
CA ARG A 93 1.80 -8.16 19.64
C ARG A 93 1.14 -6.87 20.16
N ALA A 94 1.41 -6.45 21.40
CA ALA A 94 0.76 -5.28 21.97
C ALA A 94 1.23 -3.98 21.30
N THR A 95 2.52 -3.91 20.94
CA THR A 95 3.07 -2.81 20.13
C THR A 95 2.45 -2.79 18.74
N ALA A 96 2.33 -3.95 18.08
CA ALA A 96 1.69 -4.05 16.77
C ALA A 96 0.22 -3.59 16.79
N GLU A 97 -0.56 -4.02 17.79
CA GLU A 97 -1.97 -3.64 17.91
C GLU A 97 -2.17 -2.13 18.08
N LYS A 98 -1.25 -1.45 18.79
CA LYS A 98 -1.26 0.02 18.90
C LYS A 98 -1.02 0.69 17.55
N LEU A 99 -0.01 0.25 16.80
CA LEU A 99 0.28 0.78 15.47
C LEU A 99 -0.89 0.53 14.51
N VAL A 100 -1.47 -0.67 14.51
CA VAL A 100 -2.62 -0.98 13.66
C VAL A 100 -3.81 -0.07 13.98
N ALA A 101 -4.13 0.12 15.25
CA ALA A 101 -5.21 1.00 15.67
C ALA A 101 -4.94 2.47 15.30
N GLU A 102 -3.68 2.88 15.29
CA GLU A 102 -3.27 4.22 14.92
C GLU A 102 -3.29 4.46 13.42
N TYR A 103 -2.84 3.52 12.58
CA TYR A 103 -2.57 3.80 11.16
C TYR A 103 -3.56 3.16 10.18
N ASP A 104 -4.05 1.94 10.43
CA ASP A 104 -4.93 1.26 9.48
C ASP A 104 -6.36 1.86 9.50
N GLY A 105 -6.96 1.99 8.33
CA GLY A 105 -8.36 2.42 8.20
C GLY A 105 -8.61 3.92 8.27
N LYS A 106 -7.55 4.72 8.37
CA LYS A 106 -7.60 6.16 8.12
C LYS A 106 -7.86 6.40 6.63
N ARG A 107 -8.81 7.28 6.31
CA ARG A 107 -9.09 7.70 4.94
C ARG A 107 -7.89 8.50 4.40
N PRO A 108 -7.22 8.05 3.33
CA PRO A 108 -6.02 8.71 2.81
C PRO A 108 -6.39 9.98 2.03
N ALA A 109 -5.52 10.98 2.07
CA ALA A 109 -5.64 12.20 1.25
C ALA A 109 -5.58 11.86 -0.24
N ALA A 110 -4.75 10.88 -0.64
CA ALA A 110 -4.69 10.39 -2.02
C ALA A 110 -6.04 9.89 -2.58
N LEU A 111 -7.03 9.59 -1.72
CA LEU A 111 -8.37 9.25 -2.19
C LEU A 111 -9.02 10.41 -2.94
N ASP A 112 -8.84 11.66 -2.51
CA ASP A 112 -9.45 12.81 -3.19
C ASP A 112 -8.92 12.94 -4.62
N ILE A 113 -7.61 12.78 -4.81
CA ILE A 113 -6.97 12.75 -6.14
C ILE A 113 -7.50 11.59 -6.96
N PHE A 114 -7.63 10.40 -6.35
CA PHE A 114 -8.11 9.21 -7.04
C PHE A 114 -9.56 9.36 -7.52
N LEU A 115 -10.43 9.93 -6.68
CA LEU A 115 -11.82 10.22 -7.01
C LEU A 115 -11.92 11.23 -8.16
N ASP A 116 -11.08 12.27 -8.12
CA ASP A 116 -11.02 13.29 -9.18
C ASP A 116 -10.55 12.71 -10.53
N ILE A 117 -9.56 11.81 -10.52
CA ILE A 117 -9.12 11.08 -11.72
C ILE A 117 -10.27 10.25 -12.30
N LEU A 118 -11.07 9.61 -11.46
CA LEU A 118 -12.17 8.74 -11.88
C LEU A 118 -13.45 9.51 -12.24
N GLY A 119 -13.57 10.78 -11.83
CA GLY A 119 -14.79 11.57 -12.00
C GLY A 119 -15.97 11.02 -11.21
N ILE A 120 -15.72 10.42 -10.03
CA ILE A 120 -16.76 9.91 -9.13
C ILE A 120 -16.65 10.55 -7.76
N ASP A 121 -17.75 10.63 -7.04
CA ASP A 121 -17.72 11.03 -5.63
C ASP A 121 -17.39 9.85 -4.71
N GLU A 122 -17.16 10.17 -3.43
CA GLU A 122 -16.80 9.16 -2.43
C GLU A 122 -17.95 8.19 -2.14
N GLN A 123 -19.21 8.65 -2.22
CA GLN A 123 -20.35 7.77 -1.96
C GLN A 123 -20.44 6.69 -3.03
N HIS A 124 -20.33 7.06 -4.30
CA HIS A 124 -20.28 6.12 -5.42
C HIS A 124 -19.08 5.18 -5.28
N PHE A 125 -17.90 5.68 -4.88
CA PHE A 125 -16.76 4.83 -4.58
C PHE A 125 -17.08 3.79 -3.49
N MET A 126 -17.74 4.19 -2.41
CA MET A 126 -18.13 3.29 -1.32
C MET A 126 -19.15 2.24 -1.79
N ASP A 127 -20.14 2.64 -2.59
CA ASP A 127 -21.15 1.75 -3.18
C ASP A 127 -20.51 0.70 -4.11
N LEU A 128 -19.44 1.07 -4.84
CA LEU A 128 -18.67 0.12 -5.67
C LEU A 128 -17.84 -0.85 -4.83
N VAL A 129 -17.43 -0.45 -3.63
CA VAL A 129 -16.60 -1.27 -2.75
C VAL A 129 -17.43 -2.27 -1.95
N GLU A 130 -18.63 -1.89 -1.54
CA GLU A 130 -19.53 -2.65 -0.67
C GLU A 130 -19.75 -4.12 -1.12
N PRO A 131 -20.04 -4.42 -2.41
CA PRO A 131 -20.26 -5.80 -2.87
C PRO A 131 -19.02 -6.71 -2.76
N HIS A 132 -17.84 -6.12 -2.56
CA HIS A 132 -16.57 -6.84 -2.43
C HIS A 132 -16.12 -7.02 -0.97
N VAL A 133 -16.93 -6.61 -0.01
CA VAL A 133 -16.66 -6.80 1.42
C VAL A 133 -16.76 -8.27 1.77
N VAL A 134 -15.78 -8.76 2.52
CA VAL A 134 -15.68 -10.18 2.91
C VAL A 134 -15.95 -10.30 4.41
N ALA A 135 -16.94 -11.11 4.76
CA ALA A 135 -17.27 -11.41 6.15
C ALA A 135 -16.01 -11.89 6.93
N PRO A 136 -15.84 -11.52 8.20
CA PRO A 136 -16.83 -10.86 9.09
C PRO A 136 -16.82 -9.33 9.02
N ARG A 137 -16.09 -8.73 8.08
CA ARG A 137 -15.99 -7.27 7.99
C ARG A 137 -17.35 -6.67 7.64
N VAL A 138 -17.70 -5.59 8.34
CA VAL A 138 -18.85 -4.72 8.02
C VAL A 138 -18.31 -3.43 7.41
N MET A 139 -18.96 -2.98 6.35
CA MET A 139 -18.58 -1.74 5.67
C MET A 139 -18.92 -0.54 6.58
N PRO A 140 -17.97 0.36 6.86
CA PRO A 140 -18.28 1.61 7.54
C PRO A 140 -19.09 2.54 6.61
N SER A 141 -19.85 3.49 7.20
CA SER A 141 -20.53 4.52 6.42
C SER A 141 -19.54 5.50 5.79
N CYS A 142 -19.93 6.15 4.70
CA CYS A 142 -19.13 7.20 4.06
C CYS A 142 -18.82 8.35 5.04
N GLU A 143 -19.80 8.79 5.82
CA GLU A 143 -19.61 9.83 6.86
C GLU A 143 -18.56 9.43 7.90
N SER A 144 -18.61 8.17 8.38
CA SER A 144 -17.61 7.67 9.32
C SER A 144 -16.21 7.68 8.70
N CYS A 145 -16.09 7.38 7.41
CA CYS A 145 -14.81 7.41 6.69
C CYS A 145 -14.26 8.83 6.57
N GLN A 146 -15.11 9.79 6.22
CA GLN A 146 -14.76 11.22 6.11
C GLN A 146 -14.38 11.84 7.46
N SER A 147 -14.94 11.34 8.56
CA SER A 147 -14.53 11.76 9.92
C SER A 147 -13.19 11.17 10.37
N ASN A 148 -12.74 10.07 9.76
CA ASN A 148 -11.53 9.35 10.13
C ASN A 148 -10.41 9.55 9.10
N CYS A 149 -10.12 10.80 8.75
CA CYS A 149 -9.04 11.13 7.81
C CYS A 149 -7.66 10.86 8.40
N ASN A 150 -6.75 10.44 7.52
CA ASN A 150 -5.34 10.41 7.85
C ASN A 150 -4.86 11.85 8.10
N LYS A 151 -4.17 12.05 9.22
CA LYS A 151 -3.63 13.36 9.61
C LYS A 151 -2.33 13.67 8.86
N ASP A 152 -1.60 12.63 8.49
CA ASP A 152 -0.29 12.75 7.90
C ASP A 152 -0.42 12.68 6.38
N VAL A 153 -0.42 13.86 5.75
CA VAL A 153 -0.49 14.04 4.29
C VAL A 153 0.93 14.02 3.73
N PRO A 154 1.20 13.31 2.61
CA PRO A 154 2.51 13.32 1.96
C PRO A 154 2.95 14.73 1.57
N TRP A 155 4.25 15.00 1.66
CA TRP A 155 4.82 16.34 1.49
C TRP A 155 4.64 16.90 0.07
N ASP A 156 4.56 16.03 -0.94
CA ASP A 156 4.39 16.33 -2.36
C ASP A 156 2.93 16.20 -2.85
N TYR A 157 1.97 16.01 -1.95
CA TYR A 157 0.54 15.87 -2.29
C TYR A 157 0.01 17.01 -3.17
N ALA A 158 0.45 18.25 -2.91
CA ALA A 158 0.06 19.42 -3.69
C ALA A 158 0.59 19.38 -5.14
N GLU A 159 1.73 18.72 -5.37
CA GLU A 159 2.29 18.54 -6.71
C GLU A 159 1.49 17.51 -7.49
N TRP A 160 1.10 16.42 -6.85
CA TRP A 160 0.26 15.38 -7.46
C TRP A 160 -1.06 15.93 -7.97
N LYS A 161 -1.72 16.78 -7.16
CA LYS A 161 -2.97 17.44 -7.56
C LYS A 161 -2.79 18.27 -8.84
N LYS A 162 -1.71 19.06 -8.92
CA LYS A 162 -1.39 19.85 -10.12
C LYS A 162 -1.13 18.95 -11.33
N MET A 163 -0.42 17.83 -11.17
CA MET A 163 -0.16 16.90 -12.27
C MET A 163 -1.45 16.32 -12.84
N VAL A 164 -2.42 15.99 -11.99
CA VAL A 164 -3.74 15.49 -12.42
C VAL A 164 -4.53 16.59 -13.13
N GLU A 165 -4.57 17.80 -12.58
CA GLU A 165 -5.22 18.96 -13.21
C GLU A 165 -4.62 19.29 -14.59
N MET A 166 -3.29 19.24 -14.73
CA MET A 166 -2.60 19.45 -16.01
C MET A 166 -2.85 18.33 -17.03
N GLY A 167 -3.19 17.13 -16.57
CA GLY A 167 -3.52 15.98 -17.40
C GLY A 167 -4.96 15.98 -17.94
N LYS A 168 -5.85 16.80 -17.35
CA LYS A 168 -7.24 16.95 -17.81
C LYS A 168 -7.28 17.69 -19.15
N ARG A 169 -8.15 17.24 -20.06
CA ARG A 169 -8.34 17.95 -21.33
C ARG A 169 -9.04 19.30 -21.06
N PRO A 170 -8.83 20.34 -21.89
CA PRO A 170 -9.41 21.67 -21.65
C PRO A 170 -10.93 21.69 -21.47
N GLU A 171 -11.65 20.70 -21.99
CA GLU A 171 -13.10 20.56 -21.88
C GLU A 171 -13.57 20.03 -20.50
N GLU A 172 -12.66 19.51 -19.67
CA GLU A 172 -12.94 18.88 -18.37
C GLU A 172 -12.56 19.79 -17.17
N ALA A 173 -12.06 21.01 -17.44
CA ALA A 173 -11.55 21.96 -16.44
C ALA A 173 -12.51 23.13 -16.12
N GLN A 174 -13.81 22.97 -16.40
CA GLN A 174 -14.85 24.00 -16.19
C GLN A 174 -15.76 23.70 -14.99
#